data_AF-A0A1Y3WX60-F1
#
_entry.id   AF-A0A1Y3WX60-F1
#
_cell.length_a   1.000
_cell.length_b   1.000
_cell.length_c   1.000
_cell.angle_alpha   90.00
_cell.angle_beta   90.00
_cell.angle_gamma   90.00
#
_symmetry.space_group_name_H-M   'P 1'
#
loop_
_entity.id
_entity.type
_entity.pdbx_description
1 polymer ?
#
loop_
_entity_poly.entity_id
_entity_poly.type
_entity_poly.pdbx_seq_one_letter_code
_entity_poly.pdbx_strand_id
1 'polypeptide(L)' 'MTYETNCTLLTMQEWRCLMRRSRRCSYRLLVNRIKKELPHVYDSLALQFPNPYADRCRQTDTHYILVHSAIEYFFRK' A
#
# COMPACT_ATOMS: atom_id res chain seq x y z
N MET A 1 -6.38 6.76 7.97
CA MET A 1 -5.74 6.36 6.70
C MET A 1 -6.63 6.71 5.51
N THR A 2 -6.03 7.19 4.41
CA THR A 2 -6.73 7.57 3.18
C THR A 2 -5.98 7.03 1.97
N TYR A 3 -6.67 6.47 0.97
CA TYR A 3 -6.06 6.11 -0.31
C TYR A 3 -5.73 7.38 -1.12
N GLU A 4 -4.48 7.54 -1.55
CA GLU A 4 -4.07 8.71 -2.35
C GLU A 4 -3.88 8.36 -3.82
N THR A 5 -3.08 7.34 -4.12
CA THR A 5 -2.65 7.04 -5.50
C THR A 5 -2.05 5.64 -5.61
N ASN A 6 -1.67 5.23 -6.82
CA ASN A 6 -0.88 4.04 -7.09
C ASN A 6 0.28 4.35 -8.05
N CYS A 7 1.23 3.44 -8.16
CA CYS A 7 2.42 3.65 -9.00
C CYS A 7 2.14 3.81 -10.50
N THR A 8 0.99 3.36 -11.00
CA THR A 8 0.60 3.53 -12.42
C THR A 8 0.18 4.96 -12.76
N LEU A 9 -0.16 5.76 -11.74
CA LEU A 9 -0.61 7.16 -11.87
C LEU A 9 0.49 8.17 -11.54
N LEU A 10 1.71 7.70 -11.24
CA LEU A 10 2.82 8.52 -10.79
C LEU A 10 3.94 8.58 -11.81
N THR A 11 4.63 9.71 -11.86
CA THR A 11 5.94 9.79 -12.49
C THR A 11 6.99 9.05 -11.63
N MET A 12 8.10 8.65 -12.26
CA MET A 12 9.23 8.05 -11.55
C MET A 12 9.80 8.95 -10.45
N GLN A 13 9.72 10.28 -10.62
CA GLN A 13 10.22 11.23 -9.61
C GLN A 13 9.31 11.26 -8.38
N GLU A 14 7.99 11.34 -8.58
CA GLU A 14 7.02 11.30 -7.47
C GLU A 14 7.08 9.98 -6.72
N TRP A 15 7.18 8.86 -7.44
CA TRP A 15 7.36 7.54 -6.84
C TRP A 15 8.62 7.49 -5.98
N ARG A 16 9.76 7.99 -6.47
CA ARG A 16 11.01 8.05 -5.70
C ARG A 16 10.85 8.89 -4.42
N CYS A 17 10.11 9.99 -4.49
CA CYS A 17 9.81 10.82 -3.32
C CYS A 17 8.95 10.08 -2.29
N LEU A 18 7.89 9.39 -2.73
CA LEU A 18 7.00 8.62 -1.85
C LEU A 18 7.68 7.39 -1.24
N MET A 19 8.62 6.79 -1.96
CA MET A 19 9.38 5.61 -1.51
C MET A 19 10.61 5.96 -0.66
N ARG A 20 10.94 7.25 -0.53
CA ARG A 20 12.15 7.73 0.16
C ARG A 20 12.15 7.26 1.62
N ARG A 21 13.25 6.62 2.02
CA ARG A 21 13.45 6.05 3.38
C ARG A 21 12.37 5.04 3.79
N SER A 22 11.74 4.38 2.82
CA SER A 22 10.75 3.35 3.12
C SER A 22 11.37 2.14 3.82
N ARG A 23 10.66 1.65 4.84
CA ARG A 23 10.99 0.46 5.62
C ARG A 23 9.93 -0.61 5.43
N ARG A 24 10.27 -1.88 5.65
CA ARG A 24 9.30 -2.99 5.58
C ARG A 24 8.13 -2.73 6.53
N CYS A 25 6.93 -3.12 6.12
CA CYS A 25 5.75 -3.09 6.98
C CYS A 25 5.11 -4.47 7.06
N SER A 26 4.38 -4.74 8.14
CA SER A 26 3.66 -6.00 8.28
C SER A 26 2.43 -5.99 7.37
N TYR A 27 2.43 -6.83 6.34
CA TYR A 27 1.27 -7.02 5.45
C TYR A 27 0.00 -7.32 6.23
N ARG A 28 0.06 -8.24 7.21
CA ARG A 28 -1.09 -8.61 8.04
C ARG A 28 -1.68 -7.41 8.78
N LEU A 29 -0.84 -6.58 9.40
CA LEU A 29 -1.31 -5.39 10.12
C LEU A 29 -1.86 -4.33 9.15
N LEU A 30 -1.22 -4.14 8.00
CA LEU A 30 -1.67 -3.20 6.98
C LEU A 30 -3.04 -3.61 6.42
N VAL A 31 -3.20 -4.86 6.00
CA VAL A 31 -4.46 -5.39 5.46
C VAL A 31 -5.59 -5.31 6.49
N ASN A 32 -5.32 -5.65 7.76
CA ASN A 32 -6.31 -5.52 8.82
C ASN A 32 -6.74 -4.05 9.01
N ARG A 33 -5.81 -3.11 8.86
CA ARG A 33 -6.12 -1.67 8.92
C ARG A 33 -6.94 -1.23 7.71
N ILE A 34 -6.57 -1.66 6.50
CA ILE A 34 -7.34 -1.38 5.27
C ILE A 34 -8.76 -1.95 5.39
N LYS A 35 -8.91 -3.19 5.87
CA LYS A 35 -10.22 -3.80 6.11
C LYS A 35 -11.10 -2.99 7.06
N LYS A 36 -10.50 -2.42 8.11
CA LYS A 36 -11.22 -1.64 9.12
C LYS A 36 -11.56 -0.22 8.67
N GLU A 37 -10.61 0.48 8.06
CA GLU A 37 -10.74 1.91 7.74
C GLU A 37 -11.23 2.16 6.30
N LEU A 38 -10.94 1.25 5.36
CA LEU A 38 -11.24 1.37 3.93
C LEU A 38 -11.81 0.04 3.37
N PRO A 39 -12.97 -0.43 3.84
CA PRO A 39 -13.53 -1.73 3.44
C PRO A 39 -13.75 -1.84 1.92
N HIS A 40 -14.17 -0.74 1.28
CA HIS A 40 -14.33 -0.69 -0.18
C HIS A 40 -13.01 -0.98 -0.93
N VAL A 41 -11.87 -0.51 -0.43
CA VAL A 41 -10.55 -0.82 -1.02
C VAL A 41 -10.16 -2.27 -0.75
N TYR A 42 -10.44 -2.77 0.45
CA TYR A 42 -10.18 -4.17 0.81
C TYR A 42 -10.89 -5.12 -0.17
N ASP A 43 -12.16 -4.88 -0.42
CA ASP A 43 -12.98 -5.68 -1.33
C ASP A 43 -12.56 -5.49 -2.79
N SER A 44 -12.31 -4.24 -3.23
CA SER A 44 -11.91 -3.93 -4.60
C SER A 44 -10.57 -4.55 -4.99
N LEU A 45 -9.63 -4.63 -4.06
CA LEU A 45 -8.32 -5.25 -4.26
C LEU A 45 -8.30 -6.75 -3.90
N ALA A 46 -9.45 -7.33 -3.57
CA ALA A 46 -9.60 -8.74 -3.24
C ALA A 46 -8.58 -9.23 -2.18
N LEU A 47 -8.35 -8.43 -1.12
CA LEU A 47 -7.31 -8.67 -0.11
C LEU A 47 -7.61 -9.84 0.84
N GLN A 48 -8.74 -10.53 0.65
CA GLN A 48 -9.05 -11.81 1.28
C GLN A 48 -8.20 -12.96 0.72
N PHE A 49 -7.66 -12.82 -0.49
CA PHE A 49 -6.84 -13.86 -1.12
C PHE A 49 -5.35 -13.71 -0.80
N PRO A 50 -4.58 -14.80 -0.83
CA PRO A 50 -3.14 -14.75 -0.62
C PRO A 50 -2.44 -13.80 -1.61
N ASN A 51 -1.63 -12.89 -1.07
CA ASN A 51 -0.86 -11.95 -1.87
C ASN A 51 0.62 -12.40 -1.97
N PRO A 52 1.12 -12.75 -3.17
CA PRO A 52 2.52 -13.16 -3.34
C PRO A 52 3.52 -12.02 -3.08
N TYR A 53 3.07 -10.76 -3.05
CA TYR A 53 3.89 -9.58 -2.79
C TYR A 53 3.80 -9.09 -1.34
N ALA A 54 3.29 -9.91 -0.42
CA ALA A 54 3.11 -9.52 0.99
C ALA A 54 4.42 -9.05 1.66
N ASP A 55 5.57 -9.63 1.29
CA ASP A 55 6.90 -9.27 1.78
C ASP A 55 7.46 -7.96 1.20
N ARG A 56 6.83 -7.44 0.14
CA ARG A 56 7.21 -6.20 -0.55
C ARG A 56 6.51 -4.97 -0.01
N CYS A 57 5.53 -5.14 0.87
CA CYS A 57 4.82 -4.03 1.51
C CYS A 57 5.76 -3.19 2.37
N ARG A 58 5.58 -1.87 2.28
CA ARG A 58 6.46 -0.88 2.87
C ARG A 58 5.68 0.19 3.62
N GLN A 59 6.40 1.01 4.36
CA GLN A 59 5.87 2.23 4.95
C GLN A 59 6.96 3.31 4.99
N THR A 60 6.53 4.56 4.91
CA THR A 60 7.35 5.73 5.23
C THR A 60 6.79 6.39 6.48
N ASP A 61 7.30 7.56 6.85
CA ASP A 61 6.75 8.32 7.98
C ASP A 61 5.36 8.88 7.66
N THR A 62 5.03 9.05 6.38
CA THR A 62 3.76 9.61 5.93
C THR A 62 2.80 8.60 5.31
N HIS A 63 3.29 7.48 4.76
CA HIS A 63 2.46 6.54 4.01
C HIS A 63 2.60 5.08 4.46
N TYR A 64 1.52 4.32 4.30
CA TYR A 64 1.57 2.88 4.08
C TYR A 64 1.60 2.59 2.59
N ILE A 65 2.38 1.58 2.20
CA ILE A 65 2.57 1.18 0.81
C ILE A 65 2.22 -0.31 0.72
N LEU A 66 1.04 -0.59 0.21
CA LEU A 66 0.60 -1.95 -0.09
C LEU A 66 1.14 -2.33 -1.47
N VAL A 67 1.81 -3.47 -1.58
CA VAL A 67 2.18 -4.03 -2.88
C VAL A 67 1.23 -5.18 -3.17
N HIS A 68 0.42 -5.06 -4.20
CA HIS A 68 -0.56 -6.08 -4.60
C HIS A 68 -0.66 -6.10 -6.13
N SER A 69 -0.69 -7.29 -6.74
CA SER A 69 -0.72 -7.45 -8.20
C SER A 69 0.39 -6.65 -8.92
N ALA A 70 1.60 -6.65 -8.35
CA ALA A 70 2.75 -5.86 -8.81
C ALA A 70 2.54 -4.33 -8.87
N ILE A 71 1.52 -3.81 -8.17
CA ILE A 71 1.21 -2.38 -8.07
C ILE A 71 1.47 -1.92 -6.63
N GLU A 72 2.18 -0.81 -6.45
CA GLU A 72 2.28 -0.12 -5.18
C GLU A 72 1.11 0.86 -5.01
N TYR A 73 0.28 0.63 -3.99
CA TYR A 73 -0.81 1.51 -3.58
C TYR A 73 -0.36 2.33 -2.37
N PHE A 74 -0.49 3.65 -2.47
CA PHE A 74 -0.05 4.60 -1.45
C PHE A 74 -1.25 5.08 -0.63
N PHE A 75 -1.17 4.83 0.68
CA PHE A 75 -2.16 5.25 1.65
C PHE A 75 -1.53 6.24 2.63
N ARG A 76 -2.08 7.45 2.75
CA ARG A 76 -1.68 8.40 3.80
C ARG A 76 -2.06 7.84 5.16
N LYS A 77 -1.14 7.88 6.12
CA LYS A 77 -1.34 7.41 7.50
C LYS A 77 -2.49 8.15 8.18
#